data_AF-A0A117ST89-F1
#
_entry.id   AF-A0A117ST89-F1
#
_cell.length_a   1.000
_cell.length_b   1.000
_cell.length_c   1.000
_cell.angle_alpha   90.00
_cell.angle_beta   90.00
_cell.angle_gamma   90.00
#
_symmetry.space_group_name_H-M   'P 1'
#
loop_
_entity.id
_entity.type
_entity.pdbx_description
1 polymer ?
#
loop_
_entity_poly.entity_id
_entity_poly.type
_entity_poly.pdbx_seq_one_letter_code
_entity_poly.pdbx_strand_id
1 'polypeptide(L)' 'MEERRRLRHVSFKISERVVRNVDLLVTKGIFVDRTEAIRTALDMYFEGTAKRWLEMYRRRKAVRS' A
#
# COMPACT_ATOMS: atom_id res chain seq x y z
N MET A 1 -19.34 -13.07 6.33
CA MET A 1 -19.04 -12.01 7.31
C MET A 1 -18.24 -10.94 6.60
N GLU A 2 -18.86 -9.81 6.29
CA GLU A 2 -18.20 -8.69 5.63
C GLU A 2 -17.37 -7.97 6.70
N GLU A 3 -16.07 -8.30 6.76
CA GLU A 3 -15.13 -7.60 7.62
C GLU A 3 -15.08 -6.14 7.17
N ARG A 4 -15.82 -5.26 7.86
CA ARG A 4 -15.74 -3.81 7.65
C ARG A 4 -14.29 -3.39 7.91
N ARG A 5 -13.46 -3.37 6.86
CA ARG A 5 -12.09 -2.84 6.90
C ARG A 5 -12.17 -1.44 7.47
N ARG A 6 -11.79 -1.26 8.75
CA ARG A 6 -11.69 0.07 9.36
C ARG A 6 -10.70 0.88 8.55
N LEU A 7 -11.20 1.84 7.79
CA LEU A 7 -10.37 2.78 7.05
C LEU A 7 -9.54 3.57 8.07
N ARG A 8 -8.22 3.44 7.99
CA ARG A 8 -7.29 4.23 8.79
C ARG A 8 -6.74 5.35 7.93
N HIS A 9 -6.81 6.57 8.45
CA HIS A 9 -6.10 7.69 7.86
C HIS A 9 -4.64 7.60 8.31
N VAL A 10 -3.71 7.69 7.36
CA VAL A 10 -2.28 7.70 7.62
C VAL A 10 -1.62 8.84 6.86
N SER A 11 -0.60 9.44 7.45
CA SER A 11 0.23 10.46 6.82
C SER A 11 1.68 9.98 6.82
N PHE A 12 2.36 10.10 5.68
CA PHE A 12 3.73 9.67 5.51
C PHE A 12 4.45 10.59 4.53
N LYS A 13 5.78 10.57 4.56
CA LYS A 13 6.63 11.32 3.62
C LYS A 13 7.13 10.37 2.53
N ILE A 14 7.04 10.82 1.29
CA ILE A 14 7.63 10.16 0.11
C ILE A 14 8.38 11.20 -0.72
N SER A 15 9.27 10.73 -1.59
CA SER A 15 10.03 11.63 -2.46
C SER A 15 9.11 12.33 -3.46
N GLU A 16 9.48 13.57 -3.82
CA GLU A 16 8.71 14.38 -4.77
C GLU A 16 8.56 13.67 -6.14
N ARG A 17 9.59 12.95 -6.58
CA ARG A 17 9.55 12.13 -7.79
C ARG A 17 8.42 11.10 -7.76
N VAL A 18 8.20 10.45 -6.62
CA VAL A 18 7.11 9.46 -6.48
C VAL A 18 5.75 10.16 -6.51
N VAL A 19 5.61 11.31 -5.84
CA VAL A 19 4.37 12.11 -5.88
C VAL A 19 4.02 12.49 -7.32
N ARG A 20 4.99 12.99 -8.10
CA ARG A 20 4.78 13.35 -9.51
C ARG A 20 4.32 12.16 -10.35
N ASN A 21 4.87 10.98 -10.12
CA ASN A 21 4.44 9.77 -10.82
C ASN A 21 2.99 9.38 -10.47
N VAL A 22 2.60 9.47 -9.20
CA VAL A 22 1.21 9.23 -8.77
C VAL A 22 0.27 10.25 -9.43
N ASP A 23 0.66 11.52 -9.46
CA ASP A 23 -0.12 12.58 -10.09
C ASP A 23 -0.36 12.34 -11.57
N LEU A 24 0.67 11.90 -12.30
CA LEU A 24 0.54 11.56 -13.72
C LEU A 24 -0.51 10.47 -13.97
N LEU A 25 -0.65 9.50 -13.06
CA LEU A 25 -1.66 8.44 -13.19
C LEU A 25 -3.08 9.00 -12.99
N VAL A 26 -3.23 9.92 -12.04
CA VAL A 26 -4.50 10.63 -11.81
C VAL A 26 -4.84 11.54 -12.98
N THR A 27 -3.88 12.34 -13.46
CA THR A 27 -4.07 13.24 -14.62
C THR A 27 -4.43 12.48 -15.89
N LYS A 28 -3.90 11.26 -16.07
CA LYS A 28 -4.26 10.37 -17.18
C LYS A 28 -5.65 9.72 -17.04
N GLY A 29 -6.34 9.95 -15.92
CA GLY A 29 -7.64 9.35 -15.64
C GLY A 29 -7.58 7.84 -15.33
N ILE A 30 -6.40 7.30 -15.01
CA ILE A 30 -6.25 5.88 -14.65
C ILE A 30 -6.81 5.62 -13.26
N PHE A 31 -6.64 6.58 -12.35
CA PHE A 31 -7.21 6.56 -11.00
C PHE A 31 -7.99 7.85 -10.74
N VAL A 32 -9.04 7.76 -9.93
CA VAL A 32 -9.89 8.90 -9.56
C VAL A 32 -9.09 9.90 -8.70
N ASP A 33 -8.30 9.38 -7.75
CA ASP A 33 -7.50 10.20 -6.86
C ASP A 33 -6.19 9.53 -6.42
N ARG A 34 -5.34 10.31 -5.74
CA ARG A 34 -4.04 9.84 -5.22
C ARG A 34 -4.19 8.70 -4.22
N THR A 35 -5.24 8.70 -3.40
CA THR A 35 -5.47 7.69 -2.37
C THR A 35 -5.75 6.34 -3.01
N GLU A 36 -6.59 6.30 -4.05
CA GLU A 36 -6.88 5.10 -4.81
C GLU A 36 -5.63 4.55 -5.50
N ALA A 37 -4.87 5.42 -6.17
CA ALA A 37 -3.62 5.03 -6.83
C ALA A 37 -2.63 4.40 -5.83
N ILE A 38 -2.45 5.02 -4.66
CA ILE A 38 -1.56 4.53 -3.61
C ILE A 38 -2.06 3.21 -3.00
N ARG A 39 -3.37 3.08 -2.74
CA ARG A 39 -3.96 1.83 -2.23
C ARG A 39 -3.73 0.67 -3.20
N THR A 40 -4.03 0.89 -4.48
CA THR A 40 -3.81 -0.12 -5.53
C THR A 40 -2.35 -0.54 -5.60
N ALA A 41 -1.41 0.42 -5.58
CA ALA A 41 0.01 0.11 -5.59
C ALA A 41 0.45 -0.71 -4.36
N LEU A 42 -0.09 -0.39 -3.18
CA LEU A 42 0.16 -1.14 -1.95
C LEU A 42 -0.45 -2.54 -2.02
N ASP A 43 -1.68 -2.68 -2.49
CA ASP A 43 -2.33 -3.99 -2.64
C ASP A 43 -1.53 -4.88 -3.61
N MET A 44 -1.11 -4.36 -4.77
CA MET A 44 -0.23 -5.08 -5.70
C MET A 44 1.10 -5.49 -5.05
N TYR A 45 1.70 -4.57 -4.27
CA TYR A 45 2.93 -4.85 -3.54
C TYR A 45 2.74 -5.96 -2.50
N PHE A 46 1.63 -5.94 -1.76
CA PHE A 46 1.32 -6.92 -0.71
C PHE A 46 0.85 -8.27 -1.27
N GLU A 47 0.10 -8.30 -2.37
CA GLU A 47 -0.32 -9.52 -3.03
C GLU A 47 0.85 -10.25 -3.68
N GLY A 48 1.81 -9.50 -4.24
CA GLY A 48 3.05 -10.05 -4.80
C GLY A 48 4.17 -10.17 -3.77
N THR A 49 5.02 -9.14 -3.71
CA THR A 49 6.34 -9.17 -3.06
C THR A 49 6.27 -9.22 -1.53
N ALA A 50 5.36 -8.47 -0.92
CA ALA A 50 5.32 -8.33 0.54
C ALA A 50 4.59 -9.47 1.27
N LYS A 51 3.82 -10.33 0.59
CA LYS A 51 3.27 -11.55 1.20
C LYS A 51 4.37 -12.42 1.80
N ARG A 52 5.43 -12.66 1.03
CA ARG A 52 6.62 -13.43 1.46
C ARG A 52 7.38 -12.75 2.59
N TRP A 53 7.59 -11.44 2.50
CA TRP A 53 8.30 -10.69 3.54
C TRP A 53 7.51 -10.64 4.85
N LEU A 54 6.19 -10.43 4.80
CA LEU A 54 5.30 -10.44 5.97
C LEU A 54 5.26 -11.82 6.64
N GLU A 55 5.26 -12.90 5.86
CA GLU A 55 5.32 -14.26 6.39
C GLU A 55 6.64 -14.51 7.15
N MET A 56 7.77 -14.10 6.57
CA MET A 56 9.07 -14.17 7.25
C MET A 56 9.13 -13.31 8.51
N TYR A 57 8.61 -12.08 8.46
CA TYR A 57 8.57 -11.18 9.61
C TYR A 57 7.73 -11.75 10.75
N ARG A 58 6.54 -12.31 10.46
CA ARG A 58 5.69 -12.97 11.46
C ARG A 58 6.35 -14.19 12.08
N ARG A 59 7.00 -15.05 11.29
CA ARG A 59 7.79 -16.19 11.81
C ARG A 59 8.88 -15.74 12.77
N ARG A 60 9.68 -14.73 12.41
CA ARG A 60 10.75 -14.20 13.26
C ARG A 60 10.22 -13.60 14.56
N LYS A 61 9.04 -12.98 14.52
CA LYS A 61 8.40 -12.41 15.71
C LYS A 61 7.84 -13.50 16.63
N ALA A 62 7.30 -14.58 16.07
CA ALA A 62 6.78 -15.72 16.83
C ALA A 62 7.87 -16.56 17.51
N VAL A 63 9.07 -16.66 16.93
CA VAL A 63 10.23 -17.35 17.54
C VAL A 63 10.87 -16.55 18.68
N ARG A 64 10.54 -15.26 18.79
CA ARG A 64 11.05 -14.34 19.82
C ARG A 64 10.12 -14.18 21.02
N SER A 65 8.99 -14.90 21.06
CA SER A 65 8.03 -14.93 22.17
C SER A 65 8.03 -16.26 22.87
#